data_AF-A0A973GQT3-F1
#
_entry.id   AF-A0A973GQT3-F1
#
_cell.length_a   1.000
_cell.length_b   1.000
_cell.length_c   1.000
_cell.angle_alpha   90.00
_cell.angle_beta   90.00
_cell.angle_gamma   90.00
#
_symmetry.space_group_name_H-M   'P 1'
#
loop_
_entity.id
_entity.type
_entity.pdbx_description
1 polymer ?
#
loop_
_entity_poly.entity_id
_entity_poly.type
_entity_poly.pdbx_seq_one_letter_code
_entity_poly.pdbx_strand_id
1 'polypeptide(L)'
;MADRHLFLVGLILVAALSCSPQEATNAPGKNDAPLVLLKPKPKIMTAAQRAELGFPLEIIAQVEAAGGAPAEPFFADVMIRSSNLKGDVMIATARLSGFSVHTLRADEVISSLSPAFRSQGFLIFRSQQNYGNVPDVVTVIRGKSSYDILLVQKTEAPRHDLDTKAIIKWLKGQQRTGTFVITGAGADWLEARFIVPPKNMNAFARSVGSFAPDVLAENKGTIEKLADTMRRSNGFSLWWD
;
A
#
# COMPACT_ATOMS: atom_id res chain seq x y z
N MET A 1 75.13 -3.77 -34.74
CA MET A 1 76.54 -3.81 -34.27
C MET A 1 76.50 -3.46 -32.80
N ALA A 2 76.60 -4.48 -31.96
CA ALA A 2 77.82 -4.82 -31.24
C ALA A 2 77.92 -3.94 -29.97
N ASP A 3 77.44 -4.39 -28.81
CA ASP A 3 78.09 -5.34 -27.88
C ASP A 3 79.11 -4.64 -26.96
N ARG A 4 78.88 -4.78 -25.63
CA ARG A 4 79.83 -4.75 -24.48
C ARG A 4 80.69 -3.48 -24.28
N HIS A 5 80.90 -2.96 -23.06
CA HIS A 5 81.68 -3.49 -21.92
C HIS A 5 81.37 -2.59 -20.69
N LEU A 6 81.06 -3.10 -19.50
CA LEU A 6 81.95 -3.48 -18.38
C LEU A 6 83.04 -2.47 -18.00
N PHE A 7 83.14 -2.23 -16.67
CA PHE A 7 84.16 -1.57 -15.82
C PHE A 7 83.55 -0.39 -15.04
N LEU A 8 83.78 -0.12 -13.75
CA LEU A 8 84.33 -0.80 -12.58
C LEU A 8 84.22 0.24 -11.43
N VAL A 9 83.73 -0.20 -10.27
CA VAL A 9 84.03 0.22 -8.89
C VAL A 9 84.44 1.69 -8.62
N GLY A 10 83.64 2.36 -7.79
CA GLY A 10 84.05 3.51 -6.99
C GLY A 10 83.27 3.50 -5.66
N LEU A 11 83.93 3.03 -4.60
CA LEU A 11 83.41 2.95 -3.23
C LEU A 11 83.88 4.19 -2.46
N ILE A 12 82.95 5.05 -2.02
CA ILE A 12 83.22 6.05 -0.97
C ILE A 12 82.10 6.02 0.07
N LEU A 13 82.56 6.11 1.30
CA LEU A 13 81.96 5.76 2.57
C LEU A 13 81.46 7.05 3.29
N VAL A 14 80.51 6.87 4.21
CA VAL A 14 80.25 7.67 5.44
C VAL A 14 79.21 8.82 5.39
N ALA A 15 78.03 8.43 5.87
CA ALA A 15 77.29 8.94 7.04
C ALA A 15 76.34 10.16 6.98
N ALA A 16 75.25 9.91 7.74
CA ALA A 16 74.42 10.81 8.51
C ALA A 16 73.30 11.52 7.75
N LEU A 17 72.06 11.05 7.95
CA LEU A 17 71.17 11.64 8.96
C LEU A 17 69.84 10.88 8.99
N SER A 18 69.47 10.43 10.18
CA SER A 18 68.16 9.90 10.54
C SER A 18 67.05 10.86 10.11
N CYS A 19 66.14 10.40 9.25
CA CYS A 19 64.81 10.98 9.11
C CYS A 19 63.80 10.00 9.71
N SER A 20 63.17 10.44 10.80
CA SER A 20 62.13 9.76 11.55
C SER A 20 60.90 9.43 10.68
N PRO A 21 60.13 8.39 11.03
CA PRO A 21 58.93 8.00 10.29
C PRO A 21 57.82 9.03 10.47
N GLN A 22 57.26 9.48 9.35
CA GLN A 22 56.14 10.40 9.31
C GLN A 22 54.86 9.67 9.75
N GLU A 23 54.35 10.11 10.90
CA GLU A 23 53.13 9.66 11.56
C GLU A 23 51.92 9.94 10.67
N ALA A 24 51.17 8.88 10.32
CA ALA A 24 49.93 8.99 9.56
C ALA A 24 48.89 9.76 10.38
N THR A 25 48.53 10.95 9.92
CA THR A 25 47.49 11.78 10.49
C THR A 25 46.13 11.08 10.34
N ASN A 26 45.60 10.62 11.47
CA ASN A 26 44.23 10.11 11.59
C ASN A 26 43.23 11.18 11.16
N ALA A 27 42.45 10.87 10.13
CA ALA A 27 41.29 11.67 9.73
C ALA A 27 40.22 11.66 10.86
N PRO A 28 39.51 12.77 11.09
CA PRO A 28 38.51 12.87 12.14
C PRO A 28 37.34 11.92 11.87
N GLY A 29 36.94 11.18 12.91
CA GLY A 29 35.90 10.17 12.89
C GLY A 29 34.60 10.68 12.26
N LYS A 30 34.10 9.90 11.31
CA LYS A 30 32.74 10.00 10.79
C LYS A 30 31.80 9.96 12.00
N ASN A 31 31.08 11.04 12.27
CA ASN A 31 29.95 11.00 13.19
C ASN A 31 28.97 9.95 12.66
N ASP A 32 28.90 8.80 13.32
CA ASP A 32 27.90 7.79 13.03
C ASP A 32 26.53 8.45 13.20
N ALA A 33 25.77 8.49 12.11
CA ALA A 33 24.41 9.00 12.16
C ALA A 33 23.63 8.24 13.25
N PRO A 34 22.77 8.92 14.03
CA PRO A 34 22.03 8.27 15.09
C PRO A 34 21.25 7.09 14.52
N LEU A 35 21.51 5.90 15.07
CA LEU A 35 20.80 4.68 14.71
C LEU A 35 19.32 4.86 15.08
N VAL A 36 18.48 5.17 14.10
CA VAL A 36 17.03 5.21 14.28
C VAL A 36 16.55 3.77 14.40
N LEU A 37 16.47 3.27 15.63
CA LEU A 37 15.78 2.02 15.95
C LEU A 37 14.28 2.20 15.69
N LEU A 38 13.88 1.95 14.45
CA LEU A 38 12.48 1.80 14.08
C LEU A 38 11.94 0.59 14.83
N LYS A 39 11.23 0.83 15.94
CA LYS A 39 10.51 -0.24 16.63
C LYS A 39 9.58 -0.90 15.60
N PRO A 40 9.64 -2.23 15.40
CA PRO A 40 8.75 -2.89 14.47
C PRO A 40 7.31 -2.60 14.89
N LYS A 41 6.46 -2.23 13.91
CA LYS A 41 5.04 -2.00 14.18
C LYS A 41 4.48 -3.26 14.86
N PRO A 42 3.71 -3.12 15.96
CA PRO A 42 3.16 -4.27 16.66
C PRO A 42 2.31 -5.09 15.68
N LYS A 43 2.73 -6.33 15.46
CA LYS A 43 2.05 -7.29 14.56
C LYS A 43 0.72 -7.80 15.11
N ILE A 44 0.35 -7.44 16.33
CA ILE A 44 -0.88 -7.88 16.98
C ILE A 44 -1.45 -6.69 17.76
N MET A 45 -2.76 -6.50 17.69
CA MET A 45 -3.45 -5.48 18.48
C MET A 45 -3.36 -5.74 19.97
N THR A 46 -2.92 -4.72 20.70
CA THR A 46 -2.93 -4.72 22.17
C THR A 46 -4.35 -4.57 22.74
N ALA A 47 -4.54 -4.92 24.02
CA ALA A 47 -5.80 -4.71 24.71
C ALA A 47 -6.22 -3.22 24.74
N ALA A 48 -5.26 -2.32 24.89
CA ALA A 48 -5.51 -0.87 24.84
C ALA A 48 -6.02 -0.44 23.46
N GLN A 49 -5.43 -0.93 22.36
CA GLN A 49 -5.90 -0.65 21.01
C GLN A 49 -7.28 -1.26 20.72
N ARG A 50 -7.57 -2.46 21.22
CA ARG A 50 -8.92 -3.06 21.14
C ARG A 50 -9.95 -2.19 21.84
N ALA A 51 -9.64 -1.69 23.03
CA ALA A 51 -10.50 -0.79 23.78
C ALA A 51 -10.68 0.57 23.07
N GLU A 52 -9.59 1.16 22.55
CA GLU A 52 -9.61 2.43 21.81
C GLU A 52 -10.47 2.36 20.54
N LEU A 53 -10.34 1.27 19.77
CA LEU A 53 -11.15 1.03 18.57
C LEU A 53 -12.65 0.93 18.91
N GLY A 54 -12.98 0.38 20.08
CA GLY A 54 -14.35 0.20 20.56
C GLY A 54 -15.19 -0.72 19.66
N PHE A 55 -14.56 -1.59 18.87
CA PHE A 55 -15.26 -2.57 18.06
C PHE A 55 -15.83 -3.66 18.99
N PRO A 56 -17.02 -4.20 18.69
CA PRO A 56 -17.51 -5.36 19.41
C PRO A 56 -16.52 -6.52 19.33
N LEU A 57 -16.28 -7.21 20.43
CA LEU A 57 -15.25 -8.26 20.51
C LEU A 57 -15.54 -9.41 19.54
N GLU A 58 -16.82 -9.70 19.31
CA GLU A 58 -17.30 -10.71 18.37
C GLU A 58 -16.95 -10.37 16.92
N ILE A 59 -16.90 -9.09 16.54
CA ILE A 59 -16.53 -8.66 15.19
C ILE A 59 -15.05 -8.97 14.94
N ILE A 60 -14.18 -8.67 15.91
CA ILE A 60 -12.75 -8.96 15.80
C ILE A 60 -12.55 -10.48 15.77
N ALA A 61 -13.19 -11.21 16.70
CA ALA A 61 -13.05 -12.67 16.79
C ALA A 61 -13.53 -13.39 15.52
N GLN A 62 -14.63 -12.96 14.90
CA GLN A 62 -15.12 -13.53 13.65
C GLN A 62 -14.13 -13.36 12.50
N VAL A 63 -13.47 -12.20 12.40
CA VAL A 63 -12.50 -11.92 11.35
C VAL A 63 -11.19 -12.66 11.61
N GLU A 64 -10.73 -12.76 12.86
CA GLU A 64 -9.57 -13.57 13.23
C GLU A 64 -9.79 -15.05 12.90
N ALA A 65 -10.97 -15.58 13.25
CA ALA A 65 -11.35 -16.97 12.95
C ALA A 65 -11.47 -17.22 11.43
N ALA A 66 -12.10 -16.31 10.68
CA ALA A 66 -12.25 -16.43 9.24
C ALA A 66 -10.91 -16.22 8.50
N GLY A 67 -10.09 -15.29 8.95
CA GLY A 67 -8.78 -14.99 8.36
C GLY A 67 -7.73 -16.05 8.66
N GLY A 68 -7.82 -16.70 9.84
CA GLY A 68 -6.81 -17.63 10.34
C GLY A 68 -5.57 -16.95 10.91
N ALA A 69 -5.67 -15.67 11.25
CA ALA A 69 -4.56 -14.84 11.74
C ALA A 69 -5.04 -13.85 12.81
N PRO A 70 -4.17 -13.44 13.75
CA PRO A 70 -4.52 -12.43 14.74
C PRO A 70 -4.72 -11.06 14.10
N ALA A 71 -5.57 -10.23 14.71
CA ALA A 71 -5.84 -8.88 14.26
C ALA A 71 -4.64 -7.95 14.52
N GLU A 72 -4.24 -7.21 13.50
CA GLU A 72 -3.23 -6.16 13.52
C GLU A 72 -3.89 -4.77 13.50
N PRO A 73 -3.29 -3.74 14.13
CA PRO A 73 -3.88 -2.40 14.12
C PRO A 73 -3.79 -1.76 12.73
N PHE A 74 -4.91 -1.22 12.24
CA PHE A 74 -4.96 -0.48 10.99
C PHE A 74 -5.01 1.03 11.26
N PHE A 75 -4.05 1.76 10.69
CA PHE A 75 -3.95 3.21 10.82
C PHE A 75 -4.25 3.87 9.50
N ALA A 76 -5.16 4.86 9.53
CA ALA A 76 -5.41 5.75 8.41
C ALA A 76 -4.72 7.09 8.67
N ASP A 77 -4.23 7.70 7.59
CA ASP A 77 -3.72 9.06 7.67
C ASP A 77 -4.88 10.05 7.73
N VAL A 78 -4.86 10.92 8.73
CA VAL A 78 -5.78 12.05 8.86
C VAL A 78 -5.01 13.35 8.89
N MET A 79 -5.56 14.36 8.22
CA MET A 79 -5.00 15.71 8.23
C MET A 79 -5.54 16.46 9.45
N ILE A 80 -4.64 16.87 10.34
CA ILE A 80 -4.97 17.70 11.50
C ILE A 80 -4.38 19.09 11.35
N ARG A 81 -5.12 20.12 11.78
CA ARG A 81 -4.61 21.49 11.82
C ARG A 81 -3.63 21.60 12.98
N SER A 82 -2.39 21.99 12.70
CA SER A 82 -1.41 22.24 13.75
C SER A 82 -1.60 23.65 14.31
N SER A 83 -1.85 23.76 15.61
CA SER A 83 -1.85 25.04 16.32
C SER A 83 -0.45 25.60 16.58
N ASN A 84 0.59 24.79 16.38
CA ASN A 84 1.95 25.07 16.84
C ASN A 84 2.90 25.46 15.70
N LEU A 85 2.43 25.45 14.45
CA LEU A 85 3.17 25.93 13.29
C LEU A 85 2.59 27.28 12.84
N LYS A 86 3.47 28.19 12.40
CA LYS A 86 3.05 29.51 11.92
C LYS A 86 2.41 29.36 10.54
N GLY A 87 1.12 29.71 10.45
CA GLY A 87 0.29 29.51 9.26
C GLY A 87 -0.63 28.29 9.39
N ASP A 88 -1.66 28.22 8.55
CA ASP A 88 -2.63 27.10 8.54
C ASP A 88 -2.02 25.85 7.93
N VAL A 89 -1.12 25.21 8.67
CA VAL A 89 -0.43 24.00 8.25
C VAL A 89 -1.23 22.78 8.69
N MET A 90 -1.61 21.97 7.71
CA MET A 90 -2.21 20.65 7.92
C MET A 90 -1.09 19.60 8.01
N ILE A 91 -1.06 18.83 9.08
CA ILE A 91 -0.09 17.74 9.29
C ILE A 91 -0.82 16.40 9.12
N ALA A 92 -0.23 15.48 8.37
CA ALA A 92 -0.69 14.11 8.30
C ALA A 92 -0.29 13.36 9.58
N THR A 93 -1.26 12.76 10.26
CA THR A 93 -1.04 11.90 11.42
C THR A 93 -1.74 10.56 11.25
N ALA A 94 -1.11 9.49 11.73
CA ALA A 94 -1.68 8.15 11.72
C ALA A 94 -2.69 8.00 12.86
N ARG A 95 -3.95 7.74 12.53
CA ARG A 95 -5.02 7.47 13.48
C ARG A 95 -5.47 6.02 13.40
N LEU A 96 -5.55 5.35 14.54
CA LEU A 96 -6.11 4.01 14.65
C LEU A 96 -7.58 4.05 14.18
N SER A 97 -7.84 3.41 13.04
CA SER A 97 -9.11 3.55 12.31
C SER A 97 -9.84 2.22 12.09
N GLY A 98 -9.13 1.11 12.32
CA GLY A 98 -9.67 -0.23 12.16
C GLY A 98 -8.66 -1.29 12.57
N PHE A 99 -8.86 -2.49 12.05
CA PHE A 99 -7.93 -3.60 12.22
C PHE A 99 -7.85 -4.44 10.95
N SER A 100 -6.77 -5.21 10.83
CA SER A 100 -6.48 -6.02 9.65
C SER A 100 -6.12 -7.46 10.05
N VAL A 101 -6.35 -8.40 9.14
CA VAL A 101 -5.84 -9.78 9.23
C VAL A 101 -5.20 -10.18 7.92
N HIS A 102 -4.16 -11.00 8.01
CA HIS A 102 -3.53 -11.62 6.85
C HIS A 102 -4.28 -12.91 6.52
N THR A 103 -4.63 -13.14 5.26
CA THR A 103 -5.33 -14.37 4.87
C THR A 103 -5.11 -14.75 3.41
N LEU A 104 -5.03 -16.06 3.15
CA LEU A 104 -5.06 -16.62 1.79
C LEU A 104 -6.49 -16.72 1.22
N ARG A 105 -7.51 -16.34 1.99
CA ARG A 105 -8.93 -16.53 1.65
C ARG A 105 -9.71 -15.21 1.64
N ALA A 106 -9.08 -14.12 1.21
CA ALA A 106 -9.65 -12.78 1.33
C ALA A 106 -11.06 -12.66 0.72
N ASP A 107 -11.29 -13.22 -0.47
CA ASP A 107 -12.60 -13.18 -1.12
C ASP A 107 -13.69 -13.88 -0.32
N GLU A 108 -13.37 -15.03 0.29
CA GLU A 108 -14.29 -15.80 1.13
C GLU A 108 -14.62 -15.04 2.42
N VAL A 109 -13.60 -14.50 3.10
CA VAL A 109 -13.75 -13.71 4.32
C VAL A 109 -14.61 -12.47 4.05
N ILE A 110 -14.30 -11.72 3.00
CA ILE A 110 -15.03 -10.49 2.66
C ILE A 110 -16.47 -10.83 2.29
N SER A 111 -16.70 -11.82 1.42
CA SER A 111 -18.04 -12.13 0.93
C SER A 111 -18.96 -12.72 2.00
N SER A 112 -18.43 -13.52 2.93
CA SER A 112 -19.20 -14.11 4.03
C SER A 112 -19.55 -13.10 5.12
N LEU A 113 -18.63 -12.22 5.51
CA LEU A 113 -18.82 -11.29 6.64
C LEU A 113 -19.45 -9.94 6.23
N SER A 114 -19.26 -9.49 4.99
CA SER A 114 -19.74 -8.17 4.53
C SER A 114 -21.21 -7.89 4.81
N PRO A 115 -22.17 -8.80 4.53
CA PRO A 115 -23.59 -8.50 4.74
C PRO A 115 -23.93 -8.19 6.19
N ALA A 116 -23.44 -9.00 7.13
CA ALA A 116 -23.66 -8.81 8.56
C ALA A 116 -22.96 -7.54 9.07
N PHE A 117 -21.71 -7.31 8.66
CA PHE A 117 -20.90 -6.19 9.12
C PHE A 117 -21.47 -4.85 8.67
N ARG A 118 -21.95 -4.77 7.42
CA ARG A 118 -22.57 -3.55 6.89
C ARG A 118 -23.83 -3.15 7.66
N SER A 119 -24.64 -4.12 8.07
CA SER A 119 -25.84 -3.83 8.88
C SER A 119 -25.51 -3.21 10.25
N GLN A 120 -24.28 -3.41 10.72
CA GLN A 120 -23.76 -2.90 11.98
C GLN A 120 -22.90 -1.64 11.83
N GLY A 121 -22.75 -1.11 10.61
CA GLY A 121 -21.93 0.08 10.32
C GLY A 121 -20.43 -0.21 10.22
N PHE A 122 -20.05 -1.44 9.85
CA PHE A 122 -18.68 -1.84 9.57
C PHE A 122 -18.50 -2.20 8.09
N LEU A 123 -17.32 -1.90 7.56
CA LEU A 123 -16.91 -2.24 6.21
C LEU A 123 -15.71 -3.18 6.30
N ILE A 124 -15.79 -4.32 5.62
CA ILE A 124 -14.68 -5.27 5.46
C ILE A 124 -14.26 -5.27 3.98
N PHE A 125 -12.96 -5.17 3.72
CA PHE A 125 -12.41 -5.04 2.37
C PHE A 125 -10.96 -5.52 2.29
N ARG A 126 -10.49 -5.85 1.08
CA ARG A 126 -9.08 -6.12 0.80
C ARG A 126 -8.32 -4.79 0.75
N SER A 127 -7.41 -4.58 1.70
CA SER A 127 -6.60 -3.35 1.79
C SER A 127 -5.21 -3.49 1.17
N GLN A 128 -4.72 -4.72 1.03
CA GLN A 128 -3.50 -5.03 0.29
C GLN A 128 -3.74 -6.30 -0.51
N GLN A 129 -3.40 -6.24 -1.79
CA GLN A 129 -3.40 -7.37 -2.70
C GLN A 129 -1.97 -7.86 -2.86
N ASN A 130 -1.76 -9.13 -2.54
CA ASN A 130 -0.47 -9.80 -2.69
C ASN A 130 -0.57 -10.91 -3.74
N TYR A 131 0.57 -11.31 -4.30
CA TYR A 131 0.63 -12.27 -5.39
C TYR A 131 1.25 -13.60 -4.96
N GLY A 132 0.82 -14.68 -5.61
CA GLY A 132 1.30 -16.03 -5.33
C GLY A 132 0.77 -16.57 -4.00
N ASN A 133 1.66 -17.14 -3.19
CA ASN A 133 1.31 -17.73 -1.90
C ASN A 133 1.46 -16.75 -0.72
N VAL A 134 1.55 -15.46 -1.00
CA VAL A 134 1.63 -14.42 0.03
C VAL A 134 0.20 -14.02 0.41
N PRO A 135 -0.17 -14.10 1.71
CA PRO A 135 -1.51 -13.71 2.16
C PRO A 135 -1.86 -12.27 1.79
N ASP A 136 -3.10 -12.03 1.36
CA ASP A 136 -3.68 -10.70 1.26
C ASP A 136 -3.91 -10.11 2.65
N VAL A 137 -4.15 -8.79 2.70
CA VAL A 137 -4.60 -8.11 3.92
C VAL A 137 -6.06 -7.72 3.79
N VAL A 138 -6.88 -8.23 4.71
CA VAL A 138 -8.29 -7.86 4.85
C VAL A 138 -8.43 -6.92 6.05
N THR A 139 -9.06 -5.77 5.83
CA THR A 139 -9.21 -4.71 6.82
C THR A 139 -10.68 -4.46 7.14
N VAL A 140 -10.97 -4.15 8.39
CA VAL A 140 -12.28 -3.73 8.88
C VAL A 140 -12.20 -2.32 9.43
N ILE A 141 -13.08 -1.44 8.96
CA ILE A 141 -13.25 -0.06 9.42
C ILE A 141 -14.71 0.22 9.76
N ARG A 142 -14.95 1.32 10.49
CA ARG A 142 -16.30 1.89 10.61
C ARG A 142 -16.65 2.64 9.34
N GLY A 143 -17.88 2.51 8.87
CA GLY A 143 -18.34 3.21 7.69
C GLY A 143 -19.78 2.89 7.35
N LYS A 144 -20.41 3.77 6.58
CA LYS A 144 -21.81 3.63 6.14
C LYS A 144 -21.93 3.43 4.63
N SER A 145 -20.88 3.78 3.90
CA SER A 145 -20.83 3.76 2.45
C SER A 145 -19.58 3.02 2.01
N SER A 146 -19.67 2.15 1.01
CA SER A 146 -18.47 1.47 0.50
C SER A 146 -17.42 2.44 -0.05
N TYR A 147 -17.80 3.69 -0.38
CA TYR A 147 -16.85 4.74 -0.76
C TYR A 147 -15.97 5.24 0.39
N ASP A 148 -16.35 4.98 1.66
CA ASP A 148 -15.53 5.33 2.83
C ASP A 148 -14.19 4.55 2.81
N ILE A 149 -14.17 3.39 2.14
CA ILE A 149 -12.95 2.61 1.88
C ILE A 149 -11.93 3.45 1.09
N LEU A 150 -12.37 4.11 0.02
CA LEU A 150 -11.48 4.92 -0.84
C LEU A 150 -10.95 6.15 -0.11
N LEU A 151 -11.76 6.74 0.77
CA LEU A 151 -11.35 7.88 1.59
C LEU A 151 -10.26 7.49 2.60
N VAL A 152 -10.43 6.33 3.23
CA VAL A 152 -9.47 5.82 4.21
C VAL A 152 -8.17 5.36 3.54
N GLN A 153 -8.28 4.71 2.37
CA GLN A 153 -7.11 4.27 1.59
C GLN A 153 -6.45 5.38 0.78
N LYS A 154 -7.10 6.55 0.70
CA LYS A 154 -6.69 7.66 -0.17
C LYS A 154 -6.43 7.21 -1.60
N THR A 155 -7.36 6.41 -2.16
CA THR A 155 -7.21 5.91 -3.53
C THR A 155 -7.21 7.09 -4.50
N GLU A 156 -6.14 7.25 -5.27
CA GLU A 156 -5.90 8.35 -6.20
C GLU A 156 -5.07 7.88 -7.40
N ALA A 157 -5.13 8.62 -8.50
CA ALA A 157 -4.31 8.39 -9.68
C ALA A 157 -3.72 9.73 -10.15
N PRO A 158 -2.62 10.19 -9.53
CA PRO A 158 -2.06 11.51 -9.79
C PRO A 158 -1.61 11.70 -11.24
N ARG A 159 -1.12 10.64 -11.90
CA ARG A 159 -0.72 10.68 -13.33
C ARG A 159 -1.89 10.89 -14.29
N HIS A 160 -3.11 10.70 -13.80
CA HIS A 160 -4.36 10.88 -14.55
C HIS A 160 -5.17 12.09 -14.06
N ASP A 161 -4.60 12.92 -13.18
CA ASP A 161 -5.29 14.06 -12.53
C ASP A 161 -6.58 13.64 -11.78
N LEU A 162 -6.60 12.41 -11.23
CA LEU A 162 -7.73 11.88 -10.48
C LEU A 162 -7.43 11.83 -8.99
N ASP A 163 -8.07 12.70 -8.23
CA ASP A 163 -8.13 12.57 -6.77
C ASP A 163 -9.21 11.56 -6.34
N THR A 164 -9.22 11.18 -5.05
CA THR A 164 -10.21 10.27 -4.49
C THR A 164 -11.66 10.73 -4.74
N LYS A 165 -11.91 12.05 -4.75
CA LYS A 165 -13.26 12.60 -4.96
C LYS A 165 -13.72 12.42 -6.40
N ALA A 166 -12.83 12.62 -7.36
CA ALA A 166 -13.09 12.40 -8.78
C ALA A 166 -13.42 10.92 -9.04
N ILE A 167 -12.67 10.00 -8.45
CA ILE A 167 -12.92 8.55 -8.53
C ILE A 167 -14.30 8.21 -7.95
N ILE A 168 -14.61 8.69 -6.73
CA ILE A 168 -15.92 8.49 -6.10
C ILE A 168 -17.05 9.06 -6.98
N LYS A 169 -16.87 10.25 -7.56
CA LYS A 169 -17.87 10.89 -8.43
C LYS A 169 -18.13 10.03 -9.66
N TRP A 170 -17.08 9.52 -10.31
CA TRP A 170 -17.22 8.65 -11.46
C TRP A 170 -17.96 7.35 -11.10
N LEU A 171 -17.56 6.69 -10.00
CA LEU A 171 -18.22 5.45 -9.54
C LEU A 171 -19.70 5.67 -9.24
N LYS A 172 -20.07 6.78 -8.59
CA LYS A 172 -21.48 7.14 -8.37
C LYS A 172 -22.25 7.33 -9.68
N GLY A 173 -21.59 7.85 -10.72
CA GLY A 173 -22.17 7.92 -12.06
C GLY A 173 -22.44 6.53 -12.64
N GLN A 174 -21.50 5.59 -12.45
CA GLN A 174 -21.62 4.21 -12.92
C GLN A 174 -22.69 3.40 -12.18
N GLN A 175 -23.05 3.75 -10.95
CA GLN A 175 -24.14 3.08 -10.21
C GLN A 175 -25.50 3.11 -10.94
N ARG A 176 -25.67 4.01 -11.92
CA ARG A 176 -26.87 4.10 -12.76
C ARG A 176 -26.96 2.99 -13.81
N THR A 177 -25.82 2.41 -14.22
CA THR A 177 -25.77 1.37 -15.26
C THR A 177 -25.81 -0.03 -14.67
N GLY A 178 -25.24 -0.21 -13.48
CA GLY A 178 -25.34 -1.41 -12.64
C GLY A 178 -25.02 -1.06 -11.20
N THR A 179 -25.57 -1.81 -10.24
CA THR A 179 -25.32 -1.59 -8.81
C THR A 179 -24.16 -2.45 -8.35
N PHE A 180 -23.22 -1.86 -7.61
CA PHE A 180 -22.03 -2.56 -7.13
C PHE A 180 -21.57 -2.04 -5.76
N VAL A 181 -20.66 -2.79 -5.14
CA VAL A 181 -20.06 -2.45 -3.86
C VAL A 181 -18.56 -2.64 -3.92
N ILE A 182 -17.81 -1.74 -3.30
CA ILE A 182 -16.35 -1.84 -3.22
C ILE A 182 -16.01 -2.96 -2.23
N THR A 183 -15.10 -3.84 -2.66
CA THR A 183 -14.62 -5.00 -1.90
C THR A 183 -13.11 -4.96 -1.65
N GLY A 184 -12.38 -4.11 -2.37
CA GLY A 184 -10.96 -3.89 -2.15
C GLY A 184 -10.53 -2.52 -2.64
N ALA A 185 -9.49 -1.96 -2.03
CA ALA A 185 -8.82 -0.77 -2.51
C ALA A 185 -7.43 -0.63 -1.92
N GLY A 186 -6.52 -0.09 -2.72
CA GLY A 186 -5.21 0.42 -2.32
C GLY A 186 -5.07 1.91 -2.66
N ALA A 187 -3.83 2.38 -2.72
CA ALA A 187 -3.51 3.76 -3.09
C ALA A 187 -3.86 4.05 -4.56
N ASP A 188 -3.72 3.05 -5.43
CA ASP A 188 -3.72 3.16 -6.89
C ASP A 188 -4.62 2.12 -7.56
N TRP A 189 -5.36 1.33 -6.78
CA TRP A 189 -6.29 0.33 -7.29
C TRP A 189 -7.57 0.25 -6.45
N LEU A 190 -8.63 -0.27 -7.06
CA LEU A 190 -9.84 -0.69 -6.36
C LEU A 190 -10.50 -1.88 -7.04
N GLU A 191 -11.28 -2.61 -6.26
CA GLU A 191 -12.08 -3.75 -6.69
C GLU A 191 -13.52 -3.58 -6.24
N ALA A 192 -14.46 -3.91 -7.12
CA ALA A 192 -15.88 -3.86 -6.84
C ALA A 192 -16.60 -5.11 -7.35
N ARG A 193 -17.63 -5.52 -6.61
CA ARG A 193 -18.50 -6.65 -6.96
C ARG A 193 -19.89 -6.13 -7.33
N PHE A 194 -20.45 -6.65 -8.42
CA PHE A 194 -21.81 -6.31 -8.82
C PHE A 194 -22.82 -6.95 -7.88
N ILE A 195 -23.77 -6.12 -7.42
CA ILE A 195 -25.03 -6.56 -6.82
C ILE A 195 -26.05 -6.79 -7.94
N VAL A 196 -26.13 -5.83 -8.87
CA VAL A 196 -26.93 -5.92 -10.09
C VAL A 196 -26.00 -5.61 -11.26
N PRO A 197 -25.61 -6.59 -12.08
CA PRO A 197 -24.70 -6.37 -13.19
C PRO A 197 -25.29 -5.40 -14.23
N PRO A 198 -24.43 -4.64 -14.95
CA PRO A 198 -24.89 -3.81 -16.05
C PRO A 198 -25.57 -4.62 -17.15
N LYS A 199 -26.72 -4.14 -17.64
CA LYS A 199 -27.43 -4.79 -18.76
C LYS A 199 -26.56 -4.91 -20.02
N ASN A 200 -25.74 -3.89 -20.27
CA ASN A 200 -24.77 -3.88 -21.37
C ASN A 200 -23.34 -3.85 -20.82
N MET A 201 -22.79 -5.03 -20.55
CA MET A 201 -21.43 -5.15 -20.01
C MET A 201 -20.35 -4.59 -20.94
N ASN A 202 -20.52 -4.67 -22.27
CA ASN A 202 -19.54 -4.11 -23.20
C ASN A 202 -19.51 -2.58 -23.13
N ALA A 203 -20.67 -1.93 -22.95
CA ALA A 203 -20.72 -0.48 -22.72
C ALA A 203 -20.07 -0.10 -21.38
N PHE A 204 -20.32 -0.87 -20.33
CA PHE A 204 -19.68 -0.67 -19.02
C PHE A 204 -18.16 -0.83 -19.11
N ALA A 205 -17.68 -1.89 -19.76
CA ALA A 205 -16.27 -2.16 -19.96
C ALA A 205 -15.57 -1.04 -20.76
N ARG A 206 -16.25 -0.44 -21.75
CA ARG A 206 -15.74 0.77 -22.42
C ARG A 206 -15.57 1.94 -21.45
N SER A 207 -16.59 2.22 -20.63
CA SER A 207 -16.49 3.28 -19.63
C SER A 207 -15.35 3.03 -18.64
N VAL A 208 -15.15 1.78 -18.20
CA VAL A 208 -14.03 1.37 -17.34
C VAL A 208 -12.69 1.58 -18.04
N GLY A 209 -12.50 1.03 -19.24
CA GLY A 209 -11.24 1.15 -19.99
C GLY A 209 -10.91 2.59 -20.40
N SER A 210 -11.90 3.48 -20.55
CA SER A 210 -11.64 4.91 -20.75
C SER A 210 -11.24 5.63 -19.45
N PHE A 211 -11.69 5.15 -18.29
CA PHE A 211 -11.45 5.79 -16.99
C PHE A 211 -10.17 5.29 -16.31
N ALA A 212 -9.85 4.01 -16.47
CA ALA A 212 -8.63 3.37 -15.99
C ALA A 212 -8.02 2.57 -17.15
N PRO A 213 -7.26 3.21 -18.06
CA PRO A 213 -6.74 2.56 -19.26
C PRO A 213 -5.85 1.34 -18.99
N ASP A 214 -5.15 1.33 -17.87
CA ASP A 214 -4.16 0.30 -17.53
C ASP A 214 -4.81 -1.08 -17.33
N VAL A 215 -6.10 -1.12 -16.95
CA VAL A 215 -6.91 -2.35 -16.88
C VAL A 215 -6.94 -3.15 -18.19
N LEU A 216 -6.67 -2.49 -19.33
CA LEU A 216 -6.65 -3.15 -20.63
C LEU A 216 -5.38 -3.99 -20.82
N ALA A 217 -4.25 -3.64 -20.20
CA ALA A 217 -3.00 -4.38 -20.32
C ALA A 217 -3.17 -5.83 -19.86
N GLU A 218 -3.84 -6.04 -18.71
CA GLU A 218 -4.17 -7.36 -18.17
C GLU A 218 -5.19 -8.13 -19.02
N ASN A 219 -6.03 -7.41 -19.77
CA ASN A 219 -7.12 -7.97 -20.56
C ASN A 219 -6.76 -8.08 -22.06
N LYS A 220 -5.47 -8.25 -22.36
CA LYS A 220 -4.92 -8.39 -23.73
C LYS A 220 -5.33 -7.23 -24.66
N GLY A 221 -5.51 -6.04 -24.10
CA GLY A 221 -5.79 -4.80 -24.82
C GLY A 221 -7.19 -4.64 -25.40
N THR A 222 -8.17 -5.48 -25.06
CA THR A 222 -9.50 -5.45 -25.71
C THR A 222 -10.65 -5.29 -24.73
N ILE A 223 -11.65 -4.49 -25.11
CA ILE A 223 -12.89 -4.26 -24.34
C ILE A 223 -13.69 -5.53 -24.17
N GLU A 224 -13.72 -6.40 -25.18
CA GLU A 224 -14.49 -7.64 -25.18
C GLU A 224 -13.99 -8.58 -24.10
N LYS A 225 -12.67 -8.75 -23.99
CA LYS A 225 -12.05 -9.56 -22.93
C LYS A 225 -12.25 -8.94 -21.55
N LEU A 226 -12.17 -7.62 -21.43
CA LEU A 226 -12.48 -6.93 -20.18
C LEU A 226 -13.92 -7.21 -19.74
N ALA A 227 -14.89 -7.09 -20.66
CA ALA A 227 -16.29 -7.39 -20.39
C ALA A 227 -16.50 -8.87 -20.02
N ASP A 228 -15.83 -9.81 -20.69
CA ASP A 228 -15.89 -11.24 -20.37
C ASP A 228 -15.29 -11.56 -19.00
N THR A 229 -14.19 -10.89 -18.63
CA THR A 229 -13.62 -10.98 -17.28
C THR A 229 -14.63 -10.48 -16.25
N MET A 230 -15.25 -9.32 -16.47
CA MET A 230 -16.26 -8.76 -15.57
C MET A 230 -17.50 -9.66 -15.39
N ARG A 231 -17.95 -10.33 -16.46
CA ARG A 231 -19.04 -11.32 -16.40
C ARG A 231 -18.65 -12.52 -15.54
N ARG A 232 -17.45 -13.06 -15.74
CA ARG A 232 -16.97 -14.25 -15.04
C ARG A 232 -16.69 -14.00 -13.56
N SER A 233 -16.10 -12.85 -13.23
CA SER A 233 -15.80 -12.47 -11.85
C SER A 233 -16.98 -11.87 -11.10
N ASN A 234 -18.06 -11.52 -11.80
CA ASN A 234 -19.18 -10.74 -11.29
C ASN A 234 -18.72 -9.43 -10.62
N GLY A 235 -17.74 -8.75 -11.21
CA GLY A 235 -17.16 -7.54 -10.66
C GLY A 235 -16.26 -6.83 -11.65
N PHE A 236 -15.58 -5.79 -11.19
CA PHE A 236 -14.57 -5.08 -11.95
C PHE A 236 -13.49 -4.55 -11.03
N SER A 237 -12.31 -4.34 -11.59
CA SER A 237 -11.18 -3.69 -10.91
C SER A 237 -10.76 -2.48 -11.72
N LEU A 238 -10.27 -1.46 -11.03
CA LEU A 238 -9.59 -0.30 -11.61
C LEU A 238 -8.19 -0.26 -11.02
N TRP A 239 -7.21 0.05 -11.84
CA TRP A 239 -5.88 0.38 -11.40
C TRP A 239 -5.29 1.43 -12.33
N TRP A 240 -4.37 2.20 -11.77
CA TRP A 240 -3.63 3.24 -12.47
C TRP A 240 -2.18 3.14 -12.00
N ASP A 241 -1.24 2.89 -12.92
CA ASP A 241 0.16 3.04 -12.58
C ASP A 241 0.54 4.52 -12.49
#